data_AF-A0A643CF20-F1
#
_entry.id   AF-A0A643CF20-F1
#
_cell.length_a   1.000
_cell.length_b   1.000
_cell.length_c   1.000
_cell.angle_alpha   90.00
_cell.angle_beta   90.00
_cell.angle_gamma   90.00
#
_symmetry.space_group_name_H-M   'P 1'
#
loop_
_entity.id
_entity.type
_entity.pdbx_description
1 polymer ?
#
loop_
_entity_poly.entity_id
_entity_poly.type
_entity_poly.pdbx_seq_one_letter_code
_entity_poly.pdbx_strand_id
1 'polypeptide(L)'
;VGHEPMPPTIGTNVLGRKVLYLPSFFTYAKYIVQVDGKIGLFRGLSPRLMSNALSTVTRGSMKKVFPPDEIEQVANKDDMKTSLKKVVKETSYEMMMQCVSRMLAHPLHVISMRCMVQFVGREAKYSGVLSSIGKIFKEEGLLGFFVGLIPHLLGDVVFLWGCNLLAHFINAYLVDDSVSDTPGGLGNDQNPGSQFSQALAIRSYTKFVMGIAVSMLTYPFLLVGDLMAVNNCGLQAGLPPYSPVFKSWIHCWKYLSVQGQLFRGSSLLFRRVSSGSCFALE
;
A
#
# COMPACT_ATOMS: atom_id res chain seq x y z
N VAL A 1 2.35 2.70 14.39
CA VAL A 1 2.35 2.71 15.87
C VAL A 1 1.66 3.93 16.45
N GLY A 2 1.82 5.11 15.84
CA GLY A 2 1.00 6.23 16.24
C GLY A 2 1.48 7.00 17.48
N HIS A 3 2.74 6.80 17.81
CA HIS A 3 3.50 7.64 18.72
C HIS A 3 3.85 8.98 18.02
N GLU A 4 3.70 10.09 18.73
CA GLU A 4 4.09 11.43 18.27
C GLU A 4 5.09 12.03 19.28
N PRO A 5 6.40 12.05 18.98
CA PRO A 5 7.44 12.54 19.90
C PRO A 5 7.45 14.07 20.09
N MET A 6 6.64 14.81 19.33
CA MET A 6 6.60 16.28 19.36
C MET A 6 5.14 16.74 19.43
N PRO A 7 4.83 17.79 20.20
CA PRO A 7 3.47 18.29 20.34
C PRO A 7 2.95 18.91 19.02
N PRO A 8 1.62 18.93 18.81
CA PRO A 8 1.03 19.59 17.66
C PRO A 8 1.18 21.12 17.76
N THR A 9 1.34 21.79 16.62
CA THR A 9 1.40 23.25 16.52
C THR A 9 0.06 23.81 16.04
N ILE A 10 -0.31 25.00 16.53
CA ILE A 10 -1.53 25.68 16.09
C ILE A 10 -1.23 26.40 14.77
N GLY A 11 -2.06 26.18 13.76
CA GLY A 11 -2.02 26.90 12.48
C GLY A 11 -3.40 27.32 12.00
N THR A 12 -3.44 28.11 10.93
CA THR A 12 -4.69 28.53 10.26
C THR A 12 -4.84 27.85 8.92
N ASN A 13 -6.01 27.28 8.64
CA ASN A 13 -6.32 26.72 7.34
C ASN A 13 -6.63 27.85 6.31
N VAL A 14 -6.78 27.47 5.03
CA VAL A 14 -7.12 28.41 3.93
C VAL A 14 -8.44 29.15 4.18
N LEU A 15 -9.32 28.59 5.02
CA LEU A 15 -10.62 29.15 5.43
C LEU A 15 -10.53 29.98 6.73
N GLY A 16 -9.32 30.31 7.21
CA GLY A 16 -9.10 31.12 8.41
C GLY A 16 -9.41 30.43 9.75
N ARG A 17 -9.76 29.14 9.76
CA ARG A 17 -10.03 28.40 11.00
C ARG A 17 -8.73 27.92 11.64
N LYS A 18 -8.66 28.02 12.97
CA LYS A 18 -7.55 27.45 13.76
C LYS A 18 -7.62 25.93 13.76
N VAL A 19 -6.53 25.27 13.37
CA VAL A 19 -6.41 23.81 13.31
C VAL A 19 -5.07 23.39 13.93
N LEU A 20 -5.07 22.27 14.65
CA LEU A 20 -3.85 21.66 15.15
C LEU A 20 -3.17 20.85 14.05
N TYR A 21 -1.95 21.24 13.71
CA TYR A 21 -1.08 20.55 12.76
C TYR A 21 -0.09 19.69 13.52
N LEU A 22 0.08 18.46 13.04
CA LEU A 22 1.19 17.62 13.46
C LEU A 22 2.46 18.05 12.72
N PRO A 23 3.65 17.80 13.29
CA PRO A 23 4.90 18.08 12.62
C PRO A 23 4.95 17.46 11.21
N SER A 24 5.69 18.13 10.33
CA SER A 24 5.91 17.67 8.95
C SER A 24 6.91 16.52 8.90
N PHE A 25 6.91 15.77 7.79
CA PHE A 25 7.92 14.73 7.54
C PHE A 25 9.36 15.20 7.78
N PHE A 26 9.73 16.38 7.30
CA PHE A 26 11.09 16.92 7.44
C PHE A 26 11.44 17.22 8.90
N THR A 27 10.46 17.63 9.71
CA THR A 27 10.64 17.84 11.15
C THR A 27 10.98 16.51 11.85
N TYR A 28 10.27 15.41 11.52
CA TYR A 28 10.64 14.09 12.04
C TYR A 28 11.98 13.60 11.50
N ALA A 29 12.26 13.77 10.22
CA ALA A 29 13.53 13.34 9.65
C ALA A 29 14.70 14.06 10.35
N LYS A 30 14.59 15.37 10.58
CA LYS A 30 15.56 16.14 11.36
C LYS A 30 15.68 15.62 12.79
N TYR A 31 14.55 15.37 13.47
CA TYR A 31 14.53 14.83 14.83
C TYR A 31 15.19 13.45 14.91
N ILE A 32 14.88 12.53 13.99
CA ILE A 32 15.49 11.19 13.92
C ILE A 32 17.00 11.31 13.71
N VAL A 33 17.45 12.18 12.79
CA VAL A 33 18.88 12.37 12.55
C VAL A 33 19.59 12.99 13.76
N GLN A 34 18.92 13.85 14.53
CA GLN A 34 19.47 14.42 15.76
C GLN A 34 19.59 13.38 16.89
N VAL A 35 18.61 12.47 17.01
CA VAL A 35 18.56 11.48 18.10
C VAL A 35 19.38 10.22 17.79
N ASP A 36 19.21 9.65 16.59
CA ASP A 36 19.76 8.35 16.20
C ASP A 36 20.86 8.44 15.13
N GLY A 37 21.23 9.66 14.72
CA GLY A 37 22.18 9.89 13.64
C GLY A 37 21.61 9.59 12.25
N LYS A 38 22.44 9.79 11.22
CA LYS A 38 22.03 9.63 9.81
C LYS A 38 21.62 8.20 9.46
N ILE A 39 22.21 7.21 10.11
CA ILE A 39 21.92 5.78 9.89
C ILE A 39 20.53 5.41 10.42
N GLY A 40 20.02 6.13 11.43
CA GLY A 40 18.69 5.92 12.00
C GLY A 40 17.56 5.99 10.97
N LEU A 41 17.70 6.87 9.97
CA LEU A 41 16.70 7.06 8.90
C LEU A 41 16.57 5.83 7.98
N PHE A 42 17.60 4.99 7.92
CA PHE A 42 17.67 3.81 7.05
C PHE A 42 17.39 2.51 7.81
N ARG A 43 16.96 2.56 9.07
CA ARG A 43 16.59 1.37 9.83
C ARG A 43 15.43 0.63 9.15
N GLY A 44 15.59 -0.68 9.00
CA GLY A 44 14.62 -1.53 8.29
C GLY A 44 14.71 -1.47 6.77
N LEU A 45 15.56 -0.63 6.17
CA LEU A 45 15.69 -0.57 4.71
C LEU A 45 16.23 -1.89 4.14
N SER A 46 17.26 -2.49 4.77
CA SER A 46 17.88 -3.72 4.29
C SER A 46 16.89 -4.89 4.13
N PRO A 47 16.09 -5.28 5.17
CA PRO A 47 15.07 -6.31 5.00
C PRO A 47 13.98 -5.90 4.00
N ARG A 48 13.65 -4.61 3.86
CA ARG A 48 12.70 -4.13 2.85
C ARG A 48 13.20 -4.34 1.43
N LEU A 49 14.47 -4.04 1.16
CA LEU A 49 15.09 -4.26 -0.15
C LEU A 49 15.15 -5.76 -0.47
N MET A 50 15.50 -6.61 0.50
CA MET A 50 15.47 -8.07 0.33
C MET A 50 14.06 -8.58 0.03
N SER A 51 13.04 -8.06 0.73
CA SER A 51 11.63 -8.39 0.50
C SER A 51 11.21 -8.05 -0.93
N ASN A 52 11.56 -6.86 -1.43
CA ASN A 52 11.26 -6.44 -2.80
C ASN A 52 12.00 -7.28 -3.85
N ALA A 53 13.27 -7.62 -3.61
CA ALA A 53 14.05 -8.49 -4.48
C ALA A 53 13.44 -9.89 -4.55
N LEU A 54 13.09 -10.47 -3.40
CA LEU A 54 12.42 -11.77 -3.31
C LEU A 54 11.08 -11.76 -4.05
N SER A 55 10.26 -10.73 -3.84
CA SER A 55 8.99 -10.56 -4.53
C SER A 55 9.15 -10.51 -6.05
N THR A 56 10.17 -9.80 -6.54
CA THR A 56 10.49 -9.68 -7.97
C THR A 56 10.95 -11.02 -8.55
N VAL A 57 11.83 -11.73 -7.85
CA VAL A 57 12.31 -13.05 -8.26
C VAL A 57 11.16 -14.06 -8.31
N THR A 58 10.32 -14.10 -7.27
CA THR A 58 9.13 -14.97 -7.25
C THR A 58 8.22 -14.67 -8.42
N ARG A 59 7.91 -13.39 -8.69
CA ARG A 59 7.05 -13.02 -9.82
C ARG A 59 7.67 -13.44 -11.15
N GLY A 60 8.97 -13.28 -11.33
CA GLY A 60 9.69 -13.74 -12.51
C GLY A 60 9.63 -15.26 -12.69
N SER A 61 9.82 -16.03 -11.63
CA SER A 61 9.71 -17.49 -11.66
C SER A 61 8.27 -17.94 -11.96
N MET A 62 7.27 -17.28 -11.37
CA MET A 62 5.86 -17.61 -11.60
C MET A 62 5.42 -17.37 -13.05
N LYS A 63 5.92 -16.31 -13.70
CA LYS A 63 5.66 -16.07 -15.12
C LYS A 63 6.23 -17.16 -16.04
N LYS A 64 7.30 -17.83 -15.63
CA LYS A 64 7.90 -18.93 -16.40
C LYS A 64 7.15 -20.25 -16.24
N VAL A 65 6.60 -20.49 -15.04
CA VAL A 65 5.84 -21.71 -14.73
C VAL A 65 4.45 -21.71 -15.36
N PHE A 66 3.89 -20.52 -15.56
CA PHE A 66 2.58 -20.32 -16.16
C PHE A 66 2.73 -19.32 -17.32
N PRO A 67 3.17 -19.76 -18.50
CA PRO A 67 3.30 -18.89 -19.64
C PRO A 67 1.93 -18.30 -20.02
N PRO A 68 1.84 -16.99 -20.27
CA PRO A 68 0.59 -16.32 -20.66
C PRO A 68 0.03 -16.85 -22.00
N ASP A 69 0.81 -17.61 -22.76
CA ASP A 69 0.47 -18.13 -24.09
C ASP A 69 -0.69 -19.14 -24.08
N GLU A 70 -0.96 -19.84 -22.97
CA GLU A 70 -2.16 -20.70 -22.83
C GLU A 70 -3.47 -19.92 -22.66
N ILE A 71 -3.39 -18.61 -22.37
CA ILE A 71 -4.56 -17.74 -22.16
C ILE A 71 -5.06 -17.15 -23.49
N GLU A 72 -4.18 -16.99 -24.49
CA GLU A 72 -4.52 -16.42 -25.80
C GLU A 72 -5.24 -17.40 -26.75
N GLN A 73 -4.94 -18.70 -26.69
CA GLN A 73 -5.44 -19.65 -27.71
C GLN A 73 -6.94 -20.02 -27.60
N VAL A 74 -7.64 -19.64 -26.52
CA VAL A 74 -9.08 -19.96 -26.35
C VAL A 74 -9.99 -18.79 -26.77
N ALA A 75 -9.43 -17.63 -27.13
CA ALA A 75 -10.15 -16.37 -27.25
C ALA A 75 -10.51 -15.99 -28.70
N ASN A 76 -10.91 -16.96 -29.52
CA ASN A 76 -11.45 -16.64 -30.85
C ASN A 76 -12.99 -16.72 -30.82
N LYS A 77 -13.61 -15.56 -31.09
CA LYS A 77 -15.04 -15.23 -31.33
C LYS A 77 -15.88 -14.60 -30.19
N ASP A 78 -16.14 -13.31 -30.40
CA ASP A 78 -17.35 -12.49 -30.16
C ASP A 78 -17.72 -11.94 -28.75
N ASP A 79 -18.06 -10.64 -28.81
CA ASP A 79 -18.79 -9.70 -27.93
C ASP A 79 -18.47 -9.55 -26.43
N MET A 80 -18.34 -8.28 -26.00
CA MET A 80 -18.34 -7.63 -24.66
C MET A 80 -18.25 -8.54 -23.40
N LYS A 81 -19.07 -9.59 -23.31
CA LYS A 81 -18.98 -10.65 -22.28
C LYS A 81 -17.64 -11.39 -22.33
N THR A 82 -17.04 -11.55 -23.51
CA THR A 82 -15.71 -12.13 -23.71
C THR A 82 -14.60 -11.19 -23.20
N SER A 83 -14.77 -9.86 -23.33
CA SER A 83 -13.84 -8.87 -22.78
C SER A 83 -13.79 -8.91 -21.25
N LEU A 84 -14.96 -8.89 -20.59
CA LEU A 84 -15.01 -8.98 -19.12
C LEU A 84 -14.45 -10.31 -18.64
N LYS A 85 -14.82 -11.43 -19.26
CA LYS A 85 -14.26 -12.76 -18.93
C LYS A 85 -12.74 -12.80 -19.10
N LYS A 86 -12.20 -12.17 -20.15
CA LYS A 86 -10.76 -12.03 -20.37
C LYS A 86 -10.10 -11.24 -19.24
N VAL A 87 -10.61 -10.05 -18.92
CA VAL A 87 -10.08 -9.22 -17.82
C VAL A 87 -10.15 -9.94 -16.48
N VAL A 88 -11.24 -10.64 -16.19
CA VAL A 88 -11.39 -11.43 -14.95
C VAL A 88 -10.37 -12.57 -14.90
N LYS A 89 -10.21 -13.33 -16.00
CA LYS A 89 -9.23 -14.42 -16.07
C LYS A 89 -7.81 -13.89 -15.88
N GLU A 90 -7.43 -12.84 -16.61
CA GLU A 90 -6.12 -12.21 -16.51
C GLU A 90 -5.87 -11.65 -15.11
N THR A 91 -6.83 -10.90 -14.55
CA THR A 91 -6.76 -10.35 -13.19
C THR A 91 -6.68 -11.46 -12.14
N SER A 92 -7.38 -12.58 -12.31
CA SER A 92 -7.34 -13.70 -11.36
C SER A 92 -5.96 -14.36 -11.31
N TYR A 93 -5.31 -14.47 -12.47
CA TYR A 93 -3.97 -15.02 -12.56
C TYR A 93 -2.94 -14.04 -11.97
N GLU A 94 -3.03 -12.75 -12.29
CA GLU A 94 -2.20 -11.71 -11.67
C GLU A 94 -2.37 -11.66 -10.15
N MET A 95 -3.60 -11.82 -9.66
CA MET A 95 -3.92 -11.88 -8.24
C MET A 95 -3.23 -13.06 -7.57
N MET A 96 -3.30 -14.26 -8.15
CA MET A 96 -2.65 -15.46 -7.60
C MET A 96 -1.13 -15.24 -7.47
N MET A 97 -0.49 -14.71 -8.53
CA MET A 97 0.93 -14.39 -8.50
C MET A 97 1.28 -13.38 -7.41
N GLN A 98 0.49 -12.31 -7.30
CA GLN A 98 0.71 -11.25 -6.33
C GLN A 98 0.56 -11.78 -4.89
N CYS A 99 -0.46 -12.59 -4.63
CA CYS A 99 -0.69 -13.21 -3.33
C CYS A 99 0.48 -14.10 -2.91
N VAL A 100 0.95 -14.99 -3.79
CA VAL A 100 2.07 -15.89 -3.44
C VAL A 100 3.38 -15.10 -3.27
N SER A 101 3.65 -14.14 -4.14
CA SER A 101 4.80 -13.25 -3.99
C SER A 101 4.77 -12.50 -2.65
N ARG A 102 3.60 -11.95 -2.28
CA ARG A 102 3.41 -11.30 -0.98
C ARG A 102 3.62 -12.27 0.18
N MET A 103 3.04 -13.47 0.13
CA MET A 103 3.20 -14.49 1.19
C MET A 103 4.67 -14.86 1.44
N LEU A 104 5.46 -15.04 0.38
CA LEU A 104 6.90 -15.36 0.50
C LEU A 104 7.72 -14.16 1.00
N ALA A 105 7.35 -12.94 0.59
CA ALA A 105 8.07 -11.72 0.96
C ALA A 105 7.66 -11.14 2.32
N HIS A 106 6.52 -11.56 2.88
CA HIS A 106 5.91 -11.01 4.10
C HIS A 106 6.77 -11.14 5.36
N PRO A 107 7.47 -12.27 5.63
CA PRO A 107 8.35 -12.36 6.79
C PRO A 107 9.42 -11.26 6.84
N LEU A 108 10.02 -10.93 5.70
CA LEU A 108 11.01 -9.85 5.58
C LEU A 108 10.35 -8.47 5.74
N HIS A 109 9.11 -8.32 5.28
CA HIS A 109 8.33 -7.10 5.49
C HIS A 109 8.05 -6.87 6.98
N VAL A 110 7.63 -7.90 7.73
CA VAL A 110 7.40 -7.80 9.19
C VAL A 110 8.68 -7.40 9.93
N ILE A 111 9.83 -8.02 9.58
CA ILE A 111 11.12 -7.65 10.17
C ILE A 111 11.45 -6.19 9.89
N SER A 112 11.27 -5.72 8.65
CA SER A 112 11.46 -4.31 8.29
C SER A 112 10.63 -3.38 9.17
N MET A 113 9.34 -3.67 9.36
CA MET A 113 8.46 -2.84 10.18
C MET A 113 8.92 -2.80 11.64
N ARG A 114 9.34 -3.93 12.20
CA ARG A 114 9.83 -4.02 13.58
C ARG A 114 11.15 -3.27 13.77
N CYS A 115 12.07 -3.35 12.80
CA CYS A 115 13.29 -2.55 12.78
C CYS A 115 13.02 -1.04 12.69
N MET A 116 11.96 -0.62 11.99
CA MET A 116 11.59 0.80 11.89
C MET A 116 11.00 1.33 13.21
N VAL A 117 10.12 0.57 13.86
CA VAL A 117 9.40 1.05 15.06
C VAL A 117 10.21 1.00 16.36
N GLN A 118 11.32 0.27 16.40
CA GLN A 118 12.23 0.25 17.57
C GLN A 118 12.77 1.66 17.91
N PHE A 119 12.68 2.61 16.97
CA PHE A 119 12.95 4.03 17.19
C PHE A 119 12.19 4.60 18.40
N VAL A 120 10.93 4.20 18.59
CA VAL A 120 10.04 4.77 19.63
C VAL A 120 10.60 4.52 21.04
N GLY A 121 10.99 3.29 21.33
CA GLY A 121 11.57 2.91 22.63
C GLY A 121 13.08 3.08 22.72
N ARG A 122 13.74 3.59 21.66
CA ARG A 122 15.20 3.59 21.49
C ARG A 122 15.83 2.21 21.72
N GLU A 123 15.13 1.17 21.26
CA GLU A 123 15.52 -0.22 21.47
C GLU A 123 16.43 -0.70 20.33
N ALA A 124 17.44 -1.51 20.65
CA ALA A 124 18.34 -2.13 19.67
C ALA A 124 18.04 -3.62 19.47
N LYS A 125 16.76 -4.03 19.62
CA LYS A 125 16.36 -5.45 19.59
C LYS A 125 16.62 -6.10 18.23
N TYR A 126 16.40 -5.39 17.12
CA TYR A 126 16.46 -5.93 15.77
C TYR A 126 17.56 -5.27 14.93
N SER A 127 18.83 -5.54 15.26
CA SER A 127 20.01 -4.96 14.59
C SER A 127 20.45 -5.65 13.30
N GLY A 128 19.95 -6.86 13.01
CA GLY A 128 20.27 -7.60 11.78
C GLY A 128 19.18 -8.58 11.37
N VAL A 129 19.06 -8.88 10.06
CA VAL A 129 17.95 -9.70 9.52
C VAL A 129 17.94 -11.12 10.12
N LEU A 130 19.07 -11.82 10.09
CA LEU A 130 19.18 -13.18 10.64
C LEU A 130 18.96 -13.24 12.16
N SER A 131 19.54 -12.28 12.89
CA SER A 131 19.31 -12.15 14.34
C SER A 131 17.84 -11.90 14.65
N SER A 132 17.17 -11.06 13.84
CA SER A 132 15.76 -10.76 14.00
C SER A 132 14.88 -11.98 13.74
N ILE A 133 15.20 -12.79 12.73
CA ILE A 133 14.50 -14.06 12.45
C ILE A 133 14.58 -14.97 13.67
N GLY A 134 15.79 -15.20 14.22
CA GLY A 134 15.97 -16.05 15.40
C GLY A 134 15.20 -15.56 16.62
N LYS A 135 15.19 -14.24 16.88
CA LYS A 135 14.45 -13.65 18.00
C LYS A 135 12.94 -13.80 17.85
N ILE A 136 12.40 -13.47 16.67
CA ILE A 136 10.95 -13.60 16.40
C ILE A 136 10.52 -15.06 16.53
N PHE A 137 11.30 -15.99 15.96
CA PHE A 137 10.98 -17.41 16.04
C PHE A 137 10.98 -17.93 17.49
N LYS A 138 11.90 -17.45 18.34
CA LYS A 138 11.97 -17.84 19.75
C LYS A 138 10.85 -17.23 20.60
N GLU A 139 10.48 -15.98 20.36
CA GLU A 139 9.53 -15.23 21.19
C GLU A 139 8.06 -15.41 20.77
N GLU A 140 7.79 -15.48 19.47
CA GLU A 140 6.43 -15.50 18.89
C GLU A 140 6.16 -16.72 18.02
N GLY A 141 7.18 -17.53 17.73
CA GLY A 141 7.06 -18.68 16.83
C GLY A 141 6.87 -18.28 15.36
N LEU A 142 6.38 -19.24 14.56
CA LEU A 142 6.19 -19.06 13.13
C LEU A 142 5.06 -18.07 12.80
N LEU A 143 4.04 -17.99 13.66
CA LEU A 143 2.89 -17.08 13.47
C LEU A 143 3.29 -15.60 13.55
N GLY A 144 4.34 -15.27 14.31
CA GLY A 144 4.87 -13.90 14.42
C GLY A 144 5.27 -13.30 13.06
N PHE A 145 5.73 -14.11 12.12
CA PHE A 145 6.08 -13.67 10.76
C PHE A 145 4.89 -13.39 9.85
N PHE A 146 3.71 -13.93 10.18
CA PHE A 146 2.50 -13.82 9.35
C PHE A 146 1.44 -12.87 9.94
N VAL A 147 1.77 -12.18 11.03
CA VAL A 147 0.89 -11.16 11.60
C VAL A 147 0.71 -10.02 10.59
N GLY A 148 -0.53 -9.56 10.42
CA GLY A 148 -0.87 -8.51 9.46
C GLY A 148 -0.97 -8.96 8.00
N LEU A 149 -0.72 -10.25 7.68
CA LEU A 149 -0.79 -10.75 6.30
C LEU A 149 -2.19 -10.57 5.69
N ILE A 150 -3.25 -10.93 6.44
CA ILE A 150 -4.64 -10.91 5.94
C ILE A 150 -5.06 -9.52 5.43
N PRO A 151 -4.97 -8.43 6.22
CA PRO A 151 -5.33 -7.11 5.72
C PRO A 151 -4.43 -6.67 4.56
N HIS A 152 -3.13 -7.01 4.52
CA HIS A 152 -2.29 -6.73 3.35
C HIS A 152 -2.77 -7.44 2.08
N LEU A 153 -3.07 -8.75 2.17
CA LEU A 153 -3.59 -9.51 1.02
C LEU A 153 -4.94 -8.96 0.55
N LEU A 154 -5.86 -8.64 1.47
CA LEU A 154 -7.13 -8.02 1.10
C LEU A 154 -6.94 -6.67 0.42
N GLY A 155 -6.03 -5.84 0.93
CA GLY A 155 -5.67 -4.56 0.31
C GLY A 155 -5.11 -4.73 -1.10
N ASP A 156 -4.20 -5.68 -1.30
CA ASP A 156 -3.59 -5.98 -2.61
C ASP A 156 -4.63 -6.50 -3.62
N VAL A 157 -5.53 -7.39 -3.18
CA VAL A 157 -6.62 -7.93 -4.01
C VAL A 157 -7.59 -6.82 -4.42
N VAL A 158 -8.07 -6.02 -3.46
CA VAL A 158 -8.98 -4.90 -3.74
C VAL A 158 -8.31 -3.88 -4.65
N PHE A 159 -7.02 -3.63 -4.45
CA PHE A 159 -6.26 -2.70 -5.29
C PHE A 159 -6.18 -3.18 -6.74
N LEU A 160 -5.75 -4.43 -6.95
CA LEU A 160 -5.59 -5.01 -8.27
C LEU A 160 -6.93 -5.07 -9.02
N TRP A 161 -7.96 -5.62 -8.39
CA TRP A 161 -9.29 -5.72 -8.99
C TRP A 161 -9.89 -4.35 -9.25
N GLY A 162 -9.75 -3.40 -8.32
CA GLY A 162 -10.21 -2.04 -8.49
C GLY A 162 -9.55 -1.35 -9.69
N CYS A 163 -8.23 -1.50 -9.84
CA CYS A 163 -7.51 -0.92 -10.97
C CYS A 163 -7.91 -1.56 -12.31
N ASN A 164 -7.97 -2.90 -12.39
CA ASN A 164 -8.27 -3.61 -13.62
C ASN A 164 -9.73 -3.45 -14.07
N LEU A 165 -10.69 -3.50 -13.14
CA LEU A 165 -12.10 -3.27 -13.46
C LEU A 165 -12.32 -1.82 -13.91
N LEU A 166 -11.74 -0.86 -13.21
CA LEU A 166 -11.93 0.55 -13.55
C LEU A 166 -11.24 0.92 -14.87
N ALA A 167 -10.07 0.33 -15.15
CA ALA A 167 -9.45 0.44 -16.46
C ALA A 167 -10.32 -0.17 -17.56
N HIS A 168 -11.00 -1.30 -17.32
CA HIS A 168 -11.96 -1.87 -18.27
C HIS A 168 -13.15 -0.94 -18.49
N PHE A 169 -13.76 -0.43 -17.42
CA PHE A 169 -14.88 0.52 -17.52
C PHE A 169 -14.50 1.75 -18.33
N ILE A 170 -13.35 2.37 -18.04
CA ILE A 170 -12.95 3.58 -18.74
C ILE A 170 -12.62 3.30 -20.21
N ASN A 171 -11.99 2.16 -20.52
CA ASN A 171 -11.77 1.78 -21.92
C ASN A 171 -13.10 1.47 -22.64
N ALA A 172 -14.09 0.89 -21.96
CA ALA A 172 -15.40 0.67 -22.56
C ALA A 172 -16.12 2.00 -22.86
N TYR A 173 -16.16 2.93 -21.90
CA TYR A 173 -16.84 4.22 -22.07
C TYR A 173 -16.10 5.19 -23.02
N LEU A 174 -14.77 5.33 -22.92
CA LEU A 174 -14.02 6.28 -23.76
C LEU A 174 -13.83 5.81 -25.21
N VAL A 175 -13.79 4.50 -25.47
CA VAL A 175 -13.64 3.98 -26.84
C VAL A 175 -14.97 4.03 -27.58
N ASP A 176 -16.11 3.78 -26.92
CA ASP A 176 -17.43 3.88 -27.55
C ASP A 176 -17.74 5.32 -28.00
N ASP A 177 -17.35 6.34 -27.23
CA ASP A 177 -17.52 7.75 -27.62
C ASP A 177 -16.66 8.12 -28.86
N SER A 178 -15.45 7.57 -28.99
CA SER A 178 -14.59 7.84 -30.16
C SER A 178 -15.05 7.17 -31.45
N VAL A 179 -15.93 6.16 -31.37
CA VAL A 179 -16.46 5.40 -32.52
C VAL A 179 -17.84 5.91 -32.94
N SER A 180 -18.58 6.59 -32.06
CA SER A 180 -19.94 7.06 -32.34
C SER A 180 -20.02 8.43 -33.05
N ASP A 181 -18.90 9.14 -33.20
CA ASP A 181 -18.83 10.47 -33.85
C ASP A 181 -18.55 10.45 -35.36
N THR A 182 -18.88 9.38 -36.11
CA THR A 182 -18.80 9.45 -37.59
C THR A 182 -20.06 8.94 -38.31
N PRO A 183 -21.15 9.71 -38.31
CA PRO A 183 -22.17 9.56 -39.34
C PRO A 183 -21.69 10.28 -40.61
N GLY A 184 -21.05 9.55 -41.52
CA GLY A 184 -20.85 9.93 -42.92
C GLY A 184 -20.05 11.22 -43.17
N GLY A 185 -18.75 11.09 -43.44
CA GLY A 185 -17.93 12.22 -43.88
C GLY A 185 -16.76 11.75 -44.74
N LEU A 186 -16.79 12.16 -46.00
CA LEU A 186 -15.78 11.94 -47.02
C LEU A 186 -14.36 12.30 -46.52
N GLY A 187 -13.39 11.49 -46.94
CA GLY A 187 -11.96 11.50 -46.61
C GLY A 187 -11.33 12.78 -46.06
N ASN A 188 -10.51 12.58 -45.02
CA ASN A 188 -9.29 13.37 -44.85
C ASN A 188 -8.18 12.51 -44.26
N ASP A 189 -7.04 12.52 -44.94
CA ASP A 189 -5.76 11.93 -44.53
C ASP A 189 -5.28 12.54 -43.20
N GLN A 190 -5.73 11.98 -42.07
CA GLN A 190 -5.15 12.25 -40.76
C GLN A 190 -4.21 11.09 -40.40
N ASN A 191 -2.91 11.37 -40.31
CA ASN A 191 -1.87 10.41 -39.92
C ASN A 191 -2.32 9.52 -38.73
N PRO A 192 -2.60 8.21 -38.94
CA PRO A 192 -3.17 7.33 -37.91
C PRO A 192 -2.25 7.13 -36.69
N GLY A 193 -0.96 7.41 -36.85
CA GLY A 193 0.02 7.36 -35.75
C GLY A 193 -0.24 8.41 -34.65
N SER A 194 -0.81 9.58 -34.99
CA SER A 194 -1.01 10.66 -34.01
C SER A 194 -2.18 10.39 -33.06
N GLN A 195 -3.29 9.85 -33.57
CA GLN A 195 -4.49 9.51 -32.80
C GLN A 195 -4.25 8.27 -31.91
N PHE A 196 -3.49 7.29 -32.40
CA PHE A 196 -3.08 6.11 -31.63
C PHE A 196 -2.15 6.48 -30.45
N SER A 197 -1.20 7.40 -30.66
CA SER A 197 -0.36 7.93 -29.57
C SER A 197 -1.16 8.68 -28.51
N GLN A 198 -2.20 9.43 -28.90
CA GLN A 198 -3.07 10.13 -27.95
C GLN A 198 -3.91 9.15 -27.11
N ALA A 199 -4.49 8.13 -27.72
CA ALA A 199 -5.24 7.08 -27.01
C ALA A 199 -4.35 6.29 -26.03
N LEU A 200 -3.11 5.97 -26.41
CA LEU A 200 -2.12 5.33 -25.52
C LEU A 200 -1.74 6.22 -24.33
N ALA A 201 -1.55 7.52 -24.56
CA ALA A 201 -1.23 8.48 -23.50
C ALA A 201 -2.40 8.62 -22.50
N ILE A 202 -3.64 8.73 -23.00
CA ILE A 202 -4.85 8.78 -22.18
C ILE A 202 -5.01 7.51 -21.35
N ARG A 203 -4.75 6.33 -21.92
CA ARG A 203 -4.78 5.04 -21.19
C ARG A 203 -3.72 4.97 -20.09
N SER A 204 -2.52 5.47 -20.34
CA SER A 204 -1.44 5.51 -19.33
C SER A 204 -1.80 6.47 -18.17
N TYR A 205 -2.26 7.68 -18.50
CA TYR A 205 -2.70 8.67 -17.52
C TYR A 205 -3.87 8.16 -16.67
N THR A 206 -4.85 7.54 -17.32
CA THR A 206 -5.99 6.91 -16.66
C THR A 206 -5.53 5.85 -15.65
N LYS A 207 -4.67 4.92 -16.07
CA LYS A 207 -4.14 3.88 -15.16
C LYS A 207 -3.40 4.49 -13.97
N PHE A 208 -2.63 5.56 -14.18
CA PHE A 208 -1.93 6.27 -13.11
C PHE A 208 -2.90 6.93 -12.12
N VAL A 209 -3.86 7.72 -12.61
CA VAL A 209 -4.86 8.40 -11.77
C VAL A 209 -5.71 7.38 -11.02
N MET A 210 -6.10 6.28 -11.66
CA MET A 210 -6.85 5.23 -10.98
C MET A 210 -6.03 4.48 -9.95
N GLY A 211 -4.75 4.24 -10.21
CA GLY A 211 -3.83 3.72 -9.21
C GLY A 211 -3.81 4.60 -7.95
N ILE A 212 -3.77 5.92 -8.10
CA ILE A 212 -3.83 6.85 -6.97
C ILE A 212 -5.17 6.73 -6.23
N ALA A 213 -6.31 6.80 -6.93
CA ALA A 213 -7.62 6.77 -6.30
C ALA A 213 -7.87 5.44 -5.54
N VAL A 214 -7.55 4.31 -6.16
CA VAL A 214 -7.70 2.99 -5.54
C VAL A 214 -6.71 2.82 -4.39
N SER A 215 -5.49 3.37 -4.48
CA SER A 215 -4.53 3.33 -3.37
C SER A 215 -5.02 4.09 -2.13
N MET A 216 -5.74 5.20 -2.32
CA MET A 216 -6.39 5.91 -1.21
C MET A 216 -7.47 5.03 -0.57
N LEU A 217 -8.26 4.32 -1.37
CA LEU A 217 -9.28 3.40 -0.87
C LEU A 217 -8.68 2.22 -0.10
N THR A 218 -7.55 1.68 -0.55
CA THR A 218 -6.90 0.51 0.07
C THR A 218 -5.92 0.88 1.19
N TYR A 219 -5.64 2.17 1.39
CA TYR A 219 -4.74 2.65 2.45
C TYR A 219 -5.07 2.12 3.86
N PRO A 220 -6.34 2.06 4.31
CA PRO A 220 -6.66 1.55 5.64
C PRO A 220 -6.24 0.09 5.84
N PHE A 221 -6.26 -0.74 4.78
CA PHE A 221 -5.79 -2.12 4.83
C PHE A 221 -4.27 -2.19 5.04
N LEU A 222 -3.53 -1.34 4.33
CA LEU A 222 -2.08 -1.20 4.52
C LEU A 222 -1.77 -0.80 5.96
N LEU A 223 -2.43 0.25 6.47
CA LEU A 223 -2.22 0.74 7.83
C LEU A 223 -2.51 -0.32 8.90
N VAL A 224 -3.66 -1.01 8.79
CA VAL A 224 -4.04 -2.06 9.75
C VAL A 224 -3.08 -3.24 9.69
N GLY A 225 -2.63 -3.66 8.50
CA GLY A 225 -1.62 -4.70 8.37
C GLY A 225 -0.29 -4.34 9.02
N ASP A 226 0.17 -3.11 8.83
CA ASP A 226 1.41 -2.61 9.43
C ASP A 226 1.32 -2.47 10.95
N LEU A 227 0.17 -2.04 11.47
CA LEU A 227 -0.07 -1.98 12.91
C LEU A 227 -0.14 -3.37 13.54
N MET A 228 -0.74 -4.34 12.85
CA MET A 228 -0.76 -5.72 13.30
C MET A 228 0.65 -6.33 13.29
N ALA A 229 1.49 -6.03 12.30
CA ALA A 229 2.86 -6.55 12.22
C ALA A 229 3.76 -6.16 13.43
N VAL A 230 3.43 -5.04 14.09
CA VAL A 230 4.16 -4.51 15.26
C VAL A 230 3.38 -4.68 16.57
N ASN A 231 2.18 -5.23 16.53
CA ASN A 231 1.32 -5.43 17.70
C ASN A 231 1.89 -6.53 18.61
N ASN A 232 2.06 -6.22 19.90
CA ASN A 232 2.50 -7.17 20.92
C ASN A 232 3.82 -7.91 20.59
N CYS A 233 4.75 -7.27 19.87
CA CYS A 233 6.02 -7.89 19.45
C CYS A 233 7.18 -7.74 20.47
N GLY A 234 6.85 -7.38 21.71
CA GLY A 234 7.84 -7.12 22.76
C GLY A 234 8.75 -5.91 22.49
N LEU A 235 8.30 -4.97 21.64
CA LEU A 235 8.85 -3.61 21.52
C LEU A 235 7.91 -2.64 22.23
N GLN A 236 8.45 -1.58 22.83
CA GLN A 236 7.65 -0.56 23.51
C GLN A 236 6.61 0.08 22.58
N ALA A 237 6.96 0.25 21.30
CA ALA A 237 6.07 0.84 20.29
C ALA A 237 4.77 0.04 20.06
N GLY A 238 4.80 -1.27 20.36
CA GLY A 238 3.69 -2.21 20.16
C GLY A 238 2.97 -2.61 21.44
N LEU A 239 3.29 -1.96 22.56
CA LEU A 239 2.78 -2.25 23.90
C LEU A 239 2.22 -0.98 24.56
N PRO A 240 1.32 -1.11 25.56
CA PRO A 240 0.89 0.02 26.37
C PRO A 240 2.09 0.64 27.11
N PRO A 241 2.14 1.97 27.31
CA PRO A 241 1.10 2.97 27.01
C PRO A 241 1.07 3.46 25.54
N TYR A 242 2.05 3.11 24.71
CA TYR A 242 2.19 3.67 23.36
C TYR A 242 1.22 3.11 22.33
N SER A 243 0.83 1.84 22.45
CA SER A 243 -0.16 1.19 21.58
C SER A 243 -1.03 0.24 22.37
N PRO A 244 -2.36 0.24 22.18
CA PRO A 244 -3.21 -0.84 22.68
C PRO A 244 -2.88 -2.16 21.99
N VAL A 245 -3.14 -3.27 22.68
CA VAL A 245 -2.94 -4.62 22.13
C VAL A 245 -4.20 -5.10 21.43
N PHE A 246 -4.08 -5.46 20.16
CA PHE A 246 -5.18 -5.97 19.34
C PHE A 246 -5.14 -7.49 19.25
N LYS A 247 -6.29 -8.14 19.48
CA LYS A 247 -6.44 -9.60 19.29
C LYS A 247 -6.59 -10.01 17.82
N SER A 248 -7.11 -9.11 16.99
CA SER A 248 -7.42 -9.36 15.57
C SER A 248 -7.32 -8.07 14.78
N TRP A 249 -7.06 -8.18 13.47
CA TRP A 249 -7.03 -7.04 12.56
C TRP A 249 -8.39 -6.34 12.47
N ILE A 250 -9.51 -7.05 12.62
CA ILE A 250 -10.86 -6.46 12.68
C ILE A 250 -11.01 -5.58 13.92
N HIS A 251 -10.45 -6.02 15.05
CA HIS A 251 -10.46 -5.23 16.29
C HIS A 251 -9.64 -3.94 16.14
N CYS A 252 -8.45 -4.05 15.55
CA CYS A 252 -7.62 -2.90 15.18
C CYS A 252 -8.36 -1.93 14.25
N TRP A 253 -8.99 -2.45 13.20
CA TRP A 253 -9.78 -1.65 12.26
C TRP A 253 -10.93 -0.91 12.95
N LYS A 254 -11.75 -1.62 13.74
CA LYS A 254 -12.88 -1.01 14.45
C LYS A 254 -12.41 0.08 15.41
N TYR A 255 -11.33 -0.18 16.14
CA TYR A 255 -10.73 0.81 17.04
C TYR A 255 -10.31 2.07 16.28
N LEU A 256 -9.54 1.93 15.20
CA LEU A 256 -9.07 3.07 14.39
C LEU A 256 -10.22 3.81 13.68
N SER A 257 -11.26 3.08 13.27
CA SER A 257 -12.45 3.65 12.64
C SER A 257 -13.19 4.58 13.60
N VAL A 258 -13.43 4.12 14.83
CA VAL A 258 -14.09 4.91 15.88
C VAL A 258 -13.29 6.17 16.23
N GLN A 259 -11.95 6.10 16.19
CA GLN A 259 -11.07 7.23 16.46
C GLN A 259 -10.85 8.16 15.24
N GLY A 260 -11.38 7.81 14.07
CA GLY A 260 -11.14 8.54 12.82
C GLY A 260 -9.66 8.53 12.39
N GLN A 261 -8.90 7.49 12.75
CA GLN A 261 -7.45 7.38 12.50
C GLN A 261 -7.08 6.38 11.38
N LEU A 262 -8.04 5.87 10.61
CA LEU A 262 -7.79 4.92 9.50
C LEU A 262 -6.89 5.49 8.38
N PHE A 263 -6.80 6.81 8.26
CA PHE A 263 -5.97 7.50 7.25
C PHE A 263 -4.73 8.17 7.86
N ARG A 264 -4.33 7.74 9.05
CA ARG A 264 -3.21 8.34 9.76
C ARG A 264 -1.89 8.09 9.04
N GLY A 265 -1.20 9.17 8.66
CA GLY A 265 0.09 9.11 7.96
C GLY A 265 -0.04 9.11 6.43
N SER A 266 -1.26 9.21 5.90
CA SER A 266 -1.53 9.35 4.45
C SER A 266 -0.99 10.65 3.85
N SER A 267 -0.79 11.68 4.67
CA SER A 267 -0.24 12.99 4.27
C SER A 267 1.15 13.20 4.84
N LEU A 268 2.12 13.48 3.96
CA LEU A 268 3.53 13.70 4.34
C LEU A 268 3.81 15.13 4.84
N LEU A 269 3.09 16.13 4.33
CA LEU A 269 3.38 17.55 4.58
C LEU A 269 2.34 18.22 5.49
N PHE A 270 1.05 18.09 5.17
CA PHE A 270 -0.03 18.76 5.90
C PHE A 270 -0.86 17.76 6.68
N ARG A 271 -0.35 17.37 7.84
CA ARG A 271 -1.01 16.38 8.70
C ARG A 271 -1.78 17.10 9.80
N ARG A 272 -3.08 16.85 9.86
CA ARG A 272 -3.98 17.44 10.86
C ARG A 272 -4.23 16.44 11.97
N VAL A 273 -4.41 16.96 13.19
CA VAL A 273 -4.90 16.16 14.31
C VAL A 273 -6.35 15.73 14.03
N SER A 274 -6.66 14.45 14.22
CA SER A 274 -8.04 13.97 14.15
C SER A 274 -8.85 14.58 15.30
N SER A 275 -10.06 15.05 15.01
CA SER A 275 -10.92 15.81 15.94
C SER A 275 -11.27 15.08 17.25
N GLY A 276 -10.96 13.79 17.38
CA GLY A 276 -11.18 12.99 18.59
C GLY A 276 -9.92 12.54 19.34
N SER A 277 -8.71 12.99 18.94
CA SER A 277 -7.47 12.52 19.57
C SER A 277 -7.15 13.34 20.83
N CYS A 278 -7.34 12.75 22.01
CA CYS A 278 -6.80 13.28 23.26
C CYS A 278 -5.30 12.99 23.29
N PHE A 279 -4.46 14.02 23.11
CA PHE A 279 -3.03 13.87 23.38
C PHE A 279 -2.84 13.96 24.89
N ALA A 280 -2.30 12.90 25.49
CA ALA A 280 -1.68 13.02 26.81
C ALA A 280 -0.47 13.94 26.63
N LEU A 281 -0.60 15.16 27.15
CA LEU A 281 0.53 16.07 27.34
C LEU A 281 1.27 15.54 28.57
N GLU A 282 2.40 14.87 28.35
CA GLU A 282 3.46 14.75 29.37
C GLU A 282 4.49 15.88 29.16
#